data_AF-A0A5B9QPP6-F1
#
_entry.id   AF-A0A5B9QPP6-F1
#
_cell.length_a   1.000
_cell.length_b   1.000
_cell.length_c   1.000
_cell.angle_alpha   90.00
_cell.angle_beta   90.00
_cell.angle_gamma   90.00
#
_symmetry.space_group_name_H-M   'P 1'
#
loop_
_entity.id
_entity.type
_entity.pdbx_description
1 polymer ?
#
loop_
_entity_poly.entity_id
_entity_poly.type
_entity_poly.pdbx_seq_one_letter_code
_entity_poly.pdbx_strand_id
1 'polypeptide(L)'
;MNSVADALVYAVAYINCQEIEDEESLDDSEDANEAAMSHIMAYLLHATPEEEEALAAAAKRALIEEQSLSYPQQEMIDFFKSWMEYVLGGDWDGNERAWDDA
;
A
#
# COMPACT_ATOMS: atom_id res chain seq x y z
N MET A 1 0.72 1.47 17.09
CA MET A 1 0.50 1.98 15.72
C MET A 1 1.20 1.13 14.68
N ASN A 2 2.44 0.69 14.88
CA ASN A 2 3.15 -0.16 13.90
C ASN A 2 2.35 -1.39 13.41
N SER A 3 1.74 -2.16 14.31
CA SER A 3 0.94 -3.33 13.93
C SER A 3 -0.33 -3.00 13.12
N VAL A 4 -0.89 -1.80 13.28
CA VAL A 4 -2.06 -1.34 12.51
C VAL A 4 -1.62 -0.89 11.13
N ALA A 5 -0.48 -0.19 11.04
CA ALA A 5 0.10 0.19 9.76
C ALA A 5 0.54 -1.03 8.94
N ASP A 6 1.17 -2.03 9.56
CA ASP A 6 1.53 -3.29 8.91
C ASP A 6 0.27 -4.02 8.40
N ALA A 7 -0.78 -4.13 9.23
CA ALA A 7 -2.04 -4.73 8.82
C ALA A 7 -2.71 -3.98 7.66
N LEU A 8 -2.66 -2.65 7.65
CA LEU A 8 -3.22 -1.83 6.57
C LEU A 8 -2.47 -2.06 5.26
N VAL A 9 -1.14 -2.07 5.30
CA VAL A 9 -0.27 -2.31 4.13
C VAL A 9 -0.56 -3.69 3.52
N TYR A 10 -0.66 -4.73 4.34
CA TYR A 10 -1.02 -6.06 3.87
C TYR A 10 -2.45 -6.13 3.31
N ALA A 11 -3.42 -5.50 3.96
CA ALA A 11 -4.81 -5.50 3.48
C ALA A 11 -4.94 -4.81 2.11
N VAL A 12 -4.28 -3.67 1.96
CA VAL A 12 -4.29 -2.87 0.73
C VAL A 12 -3.59 -3.62 -0.42
N ALA A 13 -2.43 -4.23 -0.15
CA ALA A 13 -1.75 -5.08 -1.13
C ALA A 13 -2.56 -6.31 -1.50
N TYR A 14 -3.19 -6.97 -0.52
CA TYR A 14 -4.03 -8.14 -0.77
C TYR A 14 -5.23 -7.80 -1.65
N ILE A 15 -5.96 -6.71 -1.36
CA ILE A 15 -7.12 -6.28 -2.17
C ILE A 15 -6.69 -5.94 -3.60
N ASN A 16 -5.54 -5.29 -3.77
CA ASN A 16 -5.11 -4.81 -5.08
C ASN A 16 -4.43 -5.89 -5.95
N CYS A 17 -3.81 -6.89 -5.34
CA CYS A 17 -3.12 -7.99 -6.04
C CYS A 17 -3.92 -9.29 -6.05
N GLN A 18 -5.16 -9.28 -5.55
CA GLN A 18 -6.05 -10.41 -5.72
C GLN A 18 -6.45 -10.49 -7.20
N GLU A 19 -5.86 -11.43 -7.94
CA GLU A 19 -6.47 -11.88 -9.20
C GLU A 19 -7.85 -12.45 -8.85
N ILE A 20 -8.91 -11.86 -9.39
CA ILE A 20 -10.25 -12.38 -9.17
C ILE A 20 -10.41 -13.62 -10.04
N GLU A 21 -10.00 -14.77 -9.52
CA GLU A 21 -10.00 -16.05 -10.27
C GLU A 21 -11.39 -16.67 -10.46
N ASP A 22 -12.48 -16.07 -9.94
CA ASP A 22 -13.81 -16.67 -10.03
C ASP A 22 -14.77 -15.86 -10.93
N GLU A 23 -14.80 -16.24 -12.21
CA GLU A 23 -15.71 -15.77 -13.28
C GLU A 23 -17.22 -15.90 -12.98
N GLU A 24 -17.63 -16.49 -11.84
CA GLU A 24 -19.05 -16.75 -11.53
C GLU A 24 -19.68 -15.87 -10.42
N SER A 25 -18.95 -14.90 -9.84
CA SER A 25 -19.51 -14.02 -8.78
C SER A 25 -19.23 -12.50 -8.93
N LEU A 26 -18.72 -12.09 -10.08
CA LEU A 26 -17.96 -10.85 -10.29
C LEU A 26 -18.72 -9.50 -10.27
N ASP A 27 -20.04 -9.44 -10.13
CA ASP A 27 -20.74 -8.15 -10.27
C ASP A 27 -20.67 -7.26 -9.01
N ASP A 28 -20.39 -7.83 -7.82
CA ASP A 28 -20.34 -7.07 -6.56
C ASP A 28 -18.93 -6.97 -5.93
N SER A 29 -17.97 -7.82 -6.31
CA SER A 29 -16.66 -7.90 -5.63
C SER A 29 -15.64 -6.86 -6.11
N GLU A 30 -15.68 -6.54 -7.40
CA GLU A 30 -14.77 -5.55 -8.01
C GLU A 30 -15.12 -4.14 -7.50
N ASP A 31 -16.41 -3.80 -7.52
CA ASP A 31 -16.97 -2.57 -6.94
C ASP A 31 -16.72 -2.47 -5.43
N ALA A 32 -16.83 -3.58 -4.68
CA ALA A 32 -16.55 -3.60 -3.25
C ALA A 32 -15.06 -3.38 -2.94
N ASN A 33 -14.15 -3.91 -3.76
CA ASN A 33 -12.71 -3.72 -3.62
C ASN A 33 -12.30 -2.28 -3.94
N GLU A 34 -12.85 -1.69 -5.00
CA GLU A 34 -12.61 -0.28 -5.35
C GLU A 34 -13.17 0.65 -4.25
N ALA A 35 -14.36 0.37 -3.73
CA ALA A 35 -14.94 1.12 -2.62
C ALA A 35 -14.07 1.02 -1.35
N ALA A 36 -13.62 -0.19 -0.98
CA ALA A 36 -12.74 -0.39 0.17
C ALA A 36 -11.42 0.39 0.03
N MET A 37 -10.81 0.35 -1.15
CA MET A 37 -9.60 1.12 -1.45
C MET A 37 -9.83 2.62 -1.36
N SER A 38 -10.93 3.12 -1.92
CA SER A 38 -11.32 4.53 -1.84
C SER A 38 -11.52 4.99 -0.38
N HIS A 39 -12.16 4.18 0.46
CA HIS A 39 -12.34 4.45 1.88
C HIS A 39 -11.01 4.49 2.65
N ILE A 40 -10.09 3.58 2.35
CA ILE A 40 -8.75 3.56 2.95
C ILE A 40 -7.96 4.80 2.52
N MET A 41 -7.97 5.16 1.24
CA MET A 41 -7.29 6.38 0.77
C MET A 41 -7.90 7.64 1.39
N ALA A 42 -9.22 7.72 1.52
CA ALA A 42 -9.90 8.85 2.14
C ALA A 42 -9.53 9.01 3.62
N TYR A 43 -9.35 7.90 4.35
CA TYR A 43 -8.85 7.93 5.72
C TYR A 43 -7.39 8.43 5.78
N LEU A 44 -6.53 7.95 4.86
CA LEU A 44 -5.12 8.32 4.81
C LEU A 44 -4.88 9.78 4.41
N LEU A 45 -5.79 10.42 3.65
CA LEU A 45 -5.74 11.87 3.37
C LEU A 45 -5.84 12.75 4.62
N HIS A 46 -6.31 12.19 5.74
CA HIS A 46 -6.40 12.87 7.02
C HIS A 46 -5.44 12.29 8.07
N ALA A 47 -4.49 11.44 7.65
CA ALA A 47 -3.47 10.90 8.53
C ALA A 47 -2.64 12.03 9.15
N THR A 48 -2.34 11.88 10.43
CA THR A 48 -1.36 12.72 11.10
C THR A 48 0.05 12.39 10.60
N PRO A 49 1.04 13.30 10.75
CA PRO A 49 2.41 13.01 10.34
C PRO A 49 3.01 11.73 10.99
N GLU A 50 2.62 11.42 12.23
CA GLU A 50 3.06 10.21 12.93
C GLU A 50 2.44 8.94 12.31
N GLU A 51 1.21 9.02 11.81
CA GLU A 51 0.53 7.92 11.11
C GLU A 51 1.10 7.72 9.71
N GLU A 52 1.41 8.80 8.99
CA GLU A 52 2.13 8.74 7.71
C GLU A 52 3.50 8.07 7.87
N GLU A 53 4.27 8.43 8.89
CA GLU A 53 5.58 7.82 9.16
C GLU A 53 5.46 6.34 9.53
N ALA A 54 4.46 6.00 10.36
CA ALA A 54 4.19 4.60 10.70
C ALA A 54 3.81 3.77 9.46
N LEU A 55 3.02 4.36 8.54
CA LEU A 55 2.64 3.75 7.27
C LEU A 55 3.85 3.60 6.33
N ALA A 56 4.66 4.64 6.18
CA ALA A 56 5.90 4.60 5.39
C ALA A 56 6.85 3.50 5.86
N ALA A 57 7.05 3.42 7.18
CA ALA A 57 7.89 2.40 7.78
C ALA A 57 7.32 0.98 7.58
N ALA A 58 5.99 0.82 7.64
CA ALA A 58 5.32 -0.45 7.37
C ALA A 58 5.43 -0.88 5.90
N ALA A 59 5.16 0.02 4.96
CA ALA A 59 5.29 -0.25 3.53
C ALA A 59 6.74 -0.59 3.14
N LYS A 60 7.74 0.09 3.74
CA LYS A 60 9.15 -0.27 3.55
C LYS A 60 9.44 -1.69 4.04
N ARG A 61 8.94 -2.08 5.23
CA ARG A 61 9.14 -3.42 5.76
C ARG A 61 8.53 -4.48 4.84
N ALA A 62 7.29 -4.28 4.41
CA ALA A 62 6.61 -5.18 3.48
C ALA A 62 7.35 -5.29 2.14
N LEU A 63 7.85 -4.17 1.60
CA LEU A 63 8.65 -4.17 0.37
C LEU A 63 9.96 -4.97 0.52
N ILE A 64 10.68 -4.79 1.64
CA ILE A 64 11.91 -5.53 1.93
C ILE A 64 11.60 -7.03 2.08
N GLU A 65 10.51 -7.36 2.78
CA GLU A 65 10.08 -8.74 2.98
C GLU A 65 9.75 -9.42 1.65
N GLU A 66 8.94 -8.79 0.80
CA GLU A 66 8.58 -9.29 -0.52
C GLU A 66 9.82 -9.49 -1.42
N GLN A 67 10.74 -8.52 -1.43
CA GLN A 67 12.00 -8.63 -2.17
C GLN A 67 12.93 -9.73 -1.66
N SER A 68 12.79 -10.13 -0.40
CA SER A 68 13.59 -11.19 0.22
C SER A 68 13.05 -12.60 -0.04
N LEU A 69 11.85 -12.73 -0.62
CA LEU A 69 11.26 -14.02 -0.97
C LEU A 69 12.09 -14.73 -2.05
N SER A 70 12.02 -16.07 -2.06
CA SER A 70 12.67 -16.88 -3.11
C SER A 70 12.05 -16.66 -4.49
N TYR A 71 10.81 -16.19 -4.53
CA TYR A 71 10.06 -15.82 -5.74
C TYR A 71 9.29 -14.52 -5.46
N PRO A 72 9.95 -13.35 -5.58
CA PRO A 72 9.29 -12.07 -5.36
C PRO A 72 8.18 -11.84 -6.41
N GLN A 73 7.03 -11.34 -5.98
CA GLN A 73 5.96 -10.94 -6.89
C GLN A 73 6.20 -9.50 -7.35
N GLN A 74 6.51 -9.33 -8.64
CA GLN A 74 6.83 -8.01 -9.19
C GLN A 74 5.65 -7.04 -9.08
N GLU A 75 4.43 -7.53 -9.22
CA GLU A 75 3.19 -6.74 -9.10
C GLU A 75 3.02 -6.15 -7.70
N MET A 76 3.33 -6.91 -6.65
CA MET A 76 3.34 -6.45 -5.26
C MET A 76 4.41 -5.37 -5.03
N ILE A 77 5.60 -5.55 -5.60
CA ILE A 77 6.71 -4.59 -5.51
C ILE A 77 6.34 -3.27 -6.18
N ASP A 78 5.78 -3.33 -7.39
CA ASP A 78 5.38 -2.15 -8.15
C ASP A 78 4.21 -1.44 -7.47
N PHE A 79 3.26 -2.20 -6.93
CA PHE A 79 2.16 -1.67 -6.13
C PHE A 79 2.67 -0.89 -4.91
N PHE A 80 3.54 -1.47 -4.08
CA PHE A 80 4.05 -0.78 -2.90
C PHE A 80 4.76 0.53 -3.26
N LYS A 81 5.48 0.58 -4.38
CA LYS A 81 6.15 1.81 -4.84
C LYS A 81 5.14 2.86 -5.29
N SER A 82 4.25 2.52 -6.22
CA SER A 82 3.27 3.47 -6.77
C SER A 82 2.26 3.94 -5.73
N TRP A 83 1.84 3.05 -4.83
CA TRP A 83 0.90 3.40 -3.77
C TRP A 83 1.52 4.39 -2.77
N MET A 84 2.77 4.15 -2.36
CA MET A 84 3.43 5.05 -1.42
C MET A 84 3.85 6.38 -2.06
N GLU A 85 4.19 6.39 -3.35
CA GLU A 85 4.36 7.61 -4.13
C GLU A 85 3.05 8.43 -4.19
N TYR A 86 1.91 7.75 -4.34
CA TYR A 86 0.61 8.42 -4.34
C TYR A 86 0.23 8.98 -2.96
N VAL A 87 0.46 8.22 -1.88
CA VAL A 87 0.06 8.62 -0.52
C VAL A 87 1.00 9.68 0.08
N LEU A 88 2.32 9.61 -0.21
CA LEU A 88 3.31 10.49 0.41
C LEU A 88 3.99 11.47 -0.55
N GLY A 89 3.70 11.39 -1.86
CA GLY A 89 4.30 12.21 -2.91
C GLY A 89 5.47 11.53 -3.64
N GLY A 90 5.92 12.16 -4.74
CA GLY A 90 6.94 11.68 -5.69
C GLY A 90 8.32 11.31 -5.13
N ASP A 91 8.55 11.52 -3.83
CA ASP A 91 9.85 11.48 -3.17
C ASP A 91 9.95 10.37 -2.10
N TRP A 92 9.11 9.34 -2.16
CA TRP A 92 9.21 8.20 -1.25
C TRP A 92 10.27 7.19 -1.74
N ASP A 93 11.53 7.38 -1.35
CA ASP A 93 12.61 6.39 -1.57
C ASP A 93 12.74 5.45 -0.36
N GLY A 94 11.67 4.69 -0.10
CA GLY A 94 11.67 3.69 0.96
C GLY A 94 12.07 4.25 2.32
N ASN A 95 11.41 5.32 2.79
CA ASN A 95 11.58 6.00 4.09
C ASN A 95 12.64 7.12 4.17
N GLU A 96 13.28 7.50 3.07
CA GLU A 96 13.88 8.84 2.94
C GLU A 96 12.86 9.70 2.18
N ARG A 97 12.04 10.48 2.90
CA ARG A 97 11.35 11.62 2.26
C ARG A 97 12.47 12.52 1.76
N ALA A 98 12.55 12.78 0.45
CA ALA A 98 13.49 13.77 -0.08
C ALA A 98 13.04 15.18 0.36
N TRP A 99 13.23 15.52 1.63
CA TRP A 99 13.26 16.91 2.06
C TRP A 99 14.65 17.44 1.74
N ASP A 100 14.81 17.97 0.54
CA ASP A 100 15.54 19.21 0.26
C ASP A 100 15.69 19.38 -1.26
N ASP A 101 14.96 20.36 -1.81
CA ASP A 101 15.56 21.46 -2.57
C ASP A 101 14.48 22.50 -2.92
N ALA A 102 14.34 23.50 -2.04
CA ALA A 102 13.70 24.80 -2.31
C ALA A 102 14.66 25.93 -1.95
#